data_AF-A0A016SDS1-F1
#
_entry.id   AF-A0A016SDS1-F1
#
_cell.length_a   1.000
_cell.length_b   1.000
_cell.length_c   1.000
_cell.angle_alpha   90.00
_cell.angle_beta   90.00
_cell.angle_gamma   90.00
#
_symmetry.space_group_name_H-M   'P 1'
#
loop_
_entity.id
_entity.type
_entity.pdbx_description
1 polymer ?
#
loop_
_entity_poly.entity_id
_entity_poly.type
_entity_poly.pdbx_seq_one_letter_code
_entity_poly.pdbx_strand_id
1 'polypeptide(L)'
;MCEERGVIHVRTPPYHPQSNGQAERFVDILKRGIKKLKGKGSPTLRPNSDCLDTILFAYRTTPNAALQGECPAEVFLGRRLRTRLSVLMPTQEQPEPDFAAKRRKQVEAQFNRKHCASSRELEMETK
;
A
#
# COMPACT_ATOMS: atom_id res chain seq x y z
N MET A 1 27.27 20.88 3.95
CA MET A 1 26.00 20.12 4.00
C MET A 1 26.07 18.68 3.44
N CYS A 2 26.44 18.42 2.18
CA CYS A 2 26.51 17.03 1.65
C CYS A 2 27.77 16.28 2.13
N GLU A 3 28.94 16.92 2.04
CA GLU A 3 30.23 16.36 2.48
C GLU A 3 30.23 16.05 3.98
N GLU A 4 29.68 16.96 4.80
CA GLU A 4 29.47 16.77 6.24
C GLU A 4 28.61 15.55 6.61
N ARG A 5 27.79 15.07 5.67
CA ARG A 5 26.89 13.92 5.86
C ARG A 5 27.37 12.67 5.10
N GLY A 6 28.56 12.71 4.50
CA GLY A 6 29.09 11.61 3.70
C GLY A 6 28.31 11.33 2.40
N VAL A 7 27.59 12.32 1.87
CA VAL A 7 26.77 12.17 0.65
C VAL A 7 27.54 12.67 -0.57
N ILE A 8 27.70 11.81 -1.57
CA ILE A 8 28.31 12.16 -2.86
C ILE A 8 27.29 12.95 -3.70
N HIS A 9 27.61 14.20 -4.03
CA HIS A 9 26.75 15.03 -4.87
C HIS A 9 27.13 14.89 -6.35
N VAL A 10 26.34 14.10 -7.08
CA VAL A 10 26.47 13.95 -8.54
C VAL A 10 25.64 15.02 -9.24
N ARG A 11 26.23 15.74 -10.21
CA ARG A 11 25.57 16.80 -10.98
C ARG A 11 25.42 16.39 -12.44
N THR A 12 24.31 16.78 -13.06
CA THR A 12 24.09 16.63 -14.50
C THR A 12 24.64 17.84 -15.26
N PRO A 13 25.11 17.66 -16.50
CA PRO A 13 25.62 18.78 -17.30
C PRO A 13 24.50 19.80 -17.62
N PRO A 14 24.85 21.08 -17.83
CA PRO A 14 23.89 22.10 -18.24
C PRO A 14 23.19 21.71 -19.55
N TYR A 15 21.92 22.09 -19.68
CA TYR A 15 21.09 21.83 -20.88
C TYR A 15 20.93 20.36 -21.27
N HIS A 16 21.12 19.44 -20.31
CA HIS A 16 20.97 18.00 -20.55
C HIS A 16 19.92 17.37 -19.61
N PRO A 17 18.62 17.66 -19.83
CA PRO A 17 17.51 17.20 -18.97
C PRO A 17 17.39 15.67 -18.90
N GLN A 18 17.78 14.99 -19.99
CA GLN A 18 17.68 13.52 -20.12
C GLN A 18 18.48 12.76 -19.06
N SER A 19 19.61 13.31 -18.58
CA SER A 19 20.39 12.67 -17.51
C SER A 19 19.65 12.59 -16.17
N ASN A 20 18.62 13.40 -15.94
CA ASN A 20 17.75 13.33 -14.76
C ASN A 20 16.29 13.06 -15.12
N GLY A 21 16.06 12.34 -16.22
CA GLY A 21 14.73 12.14 -16.79
C GLY A 21 13.72 11.48 -15.84
N GLN A 22 14.17 10.68 -14.86
CA GLN A 22 13.29 10.10 -13.84
C GLN A 22 12.71 11.16 -12.91
N ALA A 23 13.54 12.09 -12.43
CA ALA A 23 13.06 13.20 -11.60
C ALA A 23 12.11 14.09 -12.39
N GLU A 24 12.43 14.39 -13.66
CA GLU A 24 11.58 15.20 -14.52
C GLU A 24 10.22 14.54 -14.79
N ARG A 25 10.21 13.24 -15.07
CA ARG A 25 8.98 12.45 -15.24
C ARG A 25 8.13 12.48 -13.98
N PHE A 26 8.75 12.38 -12.79
CA PHE A 26 8.04 12.51 -11.53
C PHE A 26 7.44 13.91 -11.33
N VAL A 27 8.18 14.97 -11.68
CA VAL A 27 7.68 16.35 -11.62
C VAL A 27 6.46 16.54 -12.52
N ASP A 28 6.45 15.96 -13.71
CA ASP A 28 5.29 15.98 -14.60
C ASP A 28 4.08 15.21 -14.00
N ILE A 29 4.31 14.03 -13.42
CA ILE A 29 3.27 13.29 -12.68
C ILE A 29 2.67 14.15 -11.56
N LEU A 30 3.52 14.81 -10.77
CA LEU A 30 3.10 15.68 -9.67
C LEU A 30 2.25 16.85 -10.19
N LYS A 31 2.73 17.56 -11.21
CA LYS A 31 1.99 18.69 -11.83
C LYS A 31 0.63 18.25 -12.36
N ARG A 32 0.58 17.11 -13.07
CA ARG A 32 -0.67 16.53 -13.57
C ARG A 32 -1.60 16.11 -12.43
N GLY A 33 -1.06 15.53 -11.36
CA GLY A 33 -1.80 15.17 -10.15
C GLY A 33 -2.46 16.38 -9.50
N ILE A 34 -1.70 17.47 -9.31
CA ILE A 34 -2.22 18.73 -8.75
C ILE A 34 -3.32 19.30 -9.64
N LYS A 35 -3.13 19.33 -10.96
CA LYS A 35 -4.14 19.83 -11.91
C LYS A 35 -5.44 19.02 -11.82
N LYS A 36 -5.34 17.69 -11.72
CA LYS A 36 -6.50 16.79 -11.57
C LYS A 36 -7.25 17.02 -10.26
N LEU A 37 -6.55 17.24 -9.16
CA LEU A 37 -7.17 17.51 -7.86
C LEU A 37 -7.85 18.89 -7.81
N LYS A 38 -7.25 19.92 -8.44
CA LYS A 38 -7.87 21.25 -8.56
C LYS A 38 -9.14 21.25 -9.41
N GLY A 39 -9.19 20.47 -10.49
CA GLY A 39 -10.35 20.39 -11.40
C GLY A 39 -11.62 19.78 -10.79
N LYS A 40 -11.55 19.15 -9.61
CA LYS A 40 -12.70 18.54 -8.92
C LYS A 40 -13.51 19.51 -8.04
N GLY A 41 -13.40 20.81 -8.24
CA GLY A 41 -14.30 21.80 -7.63
C GLY A 41 -13.85 22.39 -6.28
N SER A 42 -12.54 22.40 -5.98
CA SER A 42 -12.05 23.20 -4.85
C SER A 42 -11.28 24.43 -5.37
N PRO A 43 -11.93 25.61 -5.45
CA PRO A 43 -11.33 26.84 -5.96
C PRO A 43 -10.23 27.41 -5.02
N THR A 44 -10.01 26.78 -3.86
CA THR A 44 -9.18 27.33 -2.78
C THR A 44 -8.15 26.35 -2.21
N LEU A 45 -7.80 25.29 -2.94
CA LEU A 45 -6.60 24.54 -2.60
C LEU A 45 -5.38 25.29 -3.14
N ARG A 46 -4.81 26.13 -2.26
CA ARG A 46 -3.33 26.21 -2.20
C ARG A 46 -2.80 24.78 -2.18
N PRO A 47 -1.58 24.49 -2.66
CA PRO A 47 -0.99 23.17 -2.47
C PRO A 47 -0.81 22.94 -0.96
N ASN A 48 -1.87 22.51 -0.28
CA ASN A 48 -1.86 22.12 1.11
C ASN A 48 -1.13 20.78 1.21
N SER A 49 -0.56 20.51 2.38
CA SER A 49 0.05 19.22 2.73
C SER A 49 -0.79 18.03 2.26
N ASP A 50 -2.10 18.09 2.49
CA ASP A 50 -3.01 16.97 2.24
C ASP A 50 -3.14 16.62 0.75
N CYS A 51 -3.05 17.63 -0.13
CA CYS A 51 -3.07 17.43 -1.57
C CYS A 51 -1.79 16.71 -2.03
N LEU A 52 -0.64 17.16 -1.51
CA LEU A 52 0.64 16.51 -1.78
C LEU A 52 0.66 15.08 -1.24
N ASP A 53 0.19 14.85 -0.02
CA ASP A 53 0.12 13.53 0.58
C ASP A 53 -0.75 12.58 -0.24
N THR A 54 -1.89 13.07 -0.73
CA THR A 54 -2.77 12.28 -1.61
C THR A 54 -2.08 11.88 -2.92
N ILE A 55 -1.39 12.81 -3.58
CA ILE A 55 -0.69 12.53 -4.83
C ILE A 55 0.49 11.58 -4.60
N LEU A 56 1.28 11.85 -3.55
CA LEU A 56 2.44 11.05 -3.21
C LEU A 56 2.04 9.64 -2.80
N PHE A 57 0.96 9.49 -2.03
CA PHE A 57 0.41 8.19 -1.68
C PHE A 57 -0.04 7.43 -2.92
N ALA A 58 -0.76 8.08 -3.84
CA ALA A 58 -1.17 7.47 -5.10
C ALA A 58 0.04 7.03 -5.94
N TYR A 59 1.04 7.89 -6.11
CA TYR A 59 2.27 7.54 -6.85
C TYR A 59 3.00 6.34 -6.22
N ARG A 60 3.16 6.34 -4.90
CA ARG A 60 3.86 5.30 -4.16
C ARG A 60 3.17 3.94 -4.20
N THR A 61 1.84 3.91 -4.35
CA THR A 61 1.02 2.70 -4.33
C THR A 61 0.56 2.22 -5.71
N THR A 62 0.87 2.99 -6.76
CA THR A 62 0.53 2.62 -8.15
C THR A 62 1.66 1.78 -8.76
N PRO A 63 1.36 0.59 -9.32
CA PRO A 63 2.29 -0.19 -10.12
C PRO A 63 2.98 0.64 -11.22
N ASN A 64 4.30 0.51 -11.36
CA ASN A 64 5.07 1.21 -12.39
C ASN A 64 5.71 0.23 -13.36
N ALA A 65 5.51 0.43 -14.66
CA ALA A 65 6.11 -0.39 -15.71
C ALA A 65 7.66 -0.37 -15.66
N ALA A 66 8.26 0.75 -15.27
CA ALA A 66 9.71 0.84 -15.08
C ALA A 66 10.24 -0.03 -13.92
N LEU A 67 9.35 -0.40 -12.99
CA LEU A 67 9.63 -1.27 -11.84
C LEU A 67 9.04 -2.67 -12.05
N GLN A 68 8.88 -3.11 -13.31
CA GLN A 68 8.36 -4.44 -13.65
C GLN A 68 6.97 -4.75 -13.04
N GLY A 69 6.15 -3.72 -12.81
CA GLY A 69 4.83 -3.87 -12.22
C GLY A 69 4.78 -3.75 -10.70
N GLU A 70 5.92 -3.62 -10.02
CA GLU A 70 5.95 -3.27 -8.60
C GLU A 70 5.65 -1.77 -8.40
N CYS A 71 5.12 -1.41 -7.23
CA CYS A 71 4.94 -0.01 -6.88
C CYS A 71 6.18 0.57 -6.17
N PRO A 72 6.45 1.89 -6.26
CA PRO A 72 7.63 2.49 -5.65
C PRO A 72 7.76 2.25 -4.13
N ALA A 73 6.65 2.15 -3.41
CA ALA A 73 6.68 1.83 -1.98
C ALA A 73 7.04 0.38 -1.69
N GLU A 74 6.67 -0.57 -2.56
CA GLU A 74 7.07 -1.98 -2.41
C GLU A 74 8.57 -2.12 -2.58
N VAL A 75 9.14 -1.51 -3.63
CA VAL A 75 10.59 -1.52 -3.87
C VAL A 75 11.36 -0.86 -2.71
N PHE A 76 10.81 0.23 -2.16
CA PHE A 76 11.46 0.97 -1.07
C PHE A 76 11.34 0.30 0.30
N LEU A 77 10.16 -0.25 0.64
CA LEU A 77 9.87 -0.78 1.98
C LEU A 77 9.91 -2.31 2.07
N GLY A 78 10.02 -3.00 0.94
CA GLY A 78 9.94 -4.47 0.86
C GLY A 78 8.55 -5.04 1.18
N ARG A 79 7.51 -4.19 1.23
CA ARG A 79 6.13 -4.63 1.53
C ARG A 79 5.09 -3.77 0.81
N ARG A 80 3.93 -4.38 0.54
CA ARG A 80 2.78 -3.68 -0.05
C ARG A 80 2.08 -2.80 0.98
N LEU A 81 1.95 -1.51 0.67
CA LEU A 81 1.18 -0.58 1.50
C LEU A 81 -0.33 -0.90 1.40
N ARG A 82 -1.04 -0.81 2.53
CA ARG A 82 -2.50 -0.97 2.55
C ARG A 82 -3.16 0.27 1.94
N THR A 83 -4.03 0.05 0.98
CA THR A 83 -4.88 1.06 0.34
C THR A 83 -6.36 0.76 0.63
N ARG A 84 -7.27 1.68 0.29
CA ARG A 84 -8.72 1.41 0.41
C ARG A 84 -9.14 0.18 -0.41
N LEU A 85 -8.53 -0.03 -1.58
CA LEU A 85 -8.79 -1.21 -2.41
C LEU A 85 -8.25 -2.50 -1.77
N SER A 86 -7.11 -2.44 -1.06
CA SER A 86 -6.59 -3.64 -0.39
C SER A 86 -7.47 -4.11 0.77
N VAL A 87 -8.37 -3.28 1.28
CA VAL A 87 -9.36 -3.67 2.31
C VAL A 87 -10.54 -4.41 1.69
N LEU A 88 -10.88 -4.10 0.44
CA LEU A 88 -11.98 -4.74 -0.29
C LEU A 88 -11.60 -6.11 -0.85
N MET A 89 -10.31 -6.34 -1.08
CA MET A 89 -9.81 -7.63 -1.53
C MET A 89 -9.90 -8.64 -0.38
N PRO A 90 -10.56 -9.80 -0.55
CA PRO A 90 -10.54 -10.85 0.45
C PRO A 90 -9.07 -11.24 0.68
N THR A 91 -8.65 -11.23 1.94
CA THR A 91 -7.32 -11.73 2.30
C THR A 91 -7.29 -13.19 1.89
N GLN A 92 -6.37 -13.57 0.99
CA GLN A 92 -6.07 -14.98 0.79
C GLN A 92 -5.74 -15.55 2.17
N GLU A 93 -6.57 -16.46 2.67
CA GLU A 93 -6.30 -17.17 3.92
C GLU A 93 -4.90 -17.74 3.81
N GLN A 94 -3.95 -17.10 4.50
CA GLN A 94 -2.65 -17.71 4.68
C GLN A 94 -2.93 -19.00 5.42
N PRO A 95 -2.36 -20.15 4.99
CA PRO A 95 -2.54 -21.39 5.72
C PRO A 95 -2.23 -21.10 7.18
N GLU A 96 -3.24 -21.31 8.03
CA GLU A 96 -3.15 -21.04 9.46
C GLU A 96 -1.91 -21.77 9.97
N PRO A 97 -0.96 -21.06 10.60
CA PRO A 97 0.26 -21.71 11.05
C PRO A 97 -0.09 -22.77 12.10
N ASP A 98 0.60 -23.91 12.09
CA ASP A 98 0.25 -25.09 12.90
C ASP A 98 0.02 -24.79 14.38
N PHE A 99 0.72 -23.79 14.94
CA PHE A 99 0.55 -23.36 16.32
C PHE A 99 -0.81 -22.69 16.59
N ALA A 100 -1.31 -21.91 15.64
CA ALA A 100 -2.59 -21.21 15.76
C ALA A 100 -3.75 -22.19 15.64
N ALA A 101 -3.65 -23.17 14.74
CA ALA A 101 -4.61 -24.27 14.62
C ALA A 101 -4.70 -25.13 15.90
N LYS A 102 -3.54 -25.46 16.51
CA LYS A 102 -3.49 -26.18 17.80
C LYS A 102 -4.13 -25.37 18.93
N ARG A 103 -3.84 -24.07 19.01
CA ARG A 103 -4.42 -23.17 20.03
C ARG A 103 -5.93 -23.06 19.87
N ARG A 104 -6.44 -22.92 18.65
CA ARG A 104 -7.88 -22.88 18.36
C ARG A 104 -8.60 -24.12 18.88
N LYS A 105 -8.06 -25.32 18.58
CA LYS A 105 -8.60 -26.60 19.07
C LYS A 105 -8.59 -26.70 20.61
N GLN A 106 -7.54 -26.22 21.28
CA GLN A 106 -7.49 -26.20 22.74
C GLN A 106 -8.53 -25.27 23.36
N VAL A 107 -8.70 -24.06 22.80
CA VAL A 107 -9.69 -23.08 23.25
C VAL A 107 -11.11 -23.62 23.04
N GLU A 108 -11.37 -24.23 21.89
CA GLU A 108 -12.65 -24.86 21.56
C GLU A 108 -12.98 -26.02 22.53
N ALA A 109 -12.01 -26.89 22.80
CA ALA A 109 -12.17 -27.98 23.77
C ALA A 109 -12.42 -27.45 25.20
N GLN A 110 -11.71 -26.39 25.60
CA GLN A 110 -11.92 -25.76 26.91
C GLN A 110 -13.31 -25.13 27.01
N PHE A 111 -13.77 -24.44 25.97
CA PHE A 111 -15.09 -23.82 25.92
C PHE A 111 -16.20 -24.87 25.99
N ASN A 112 -16.12 -25.92 25.16
CA ASN A 112 -17.10 -27.00 25.13
C ASN A 112 -17.18 -27.72 26.48
N ARG A 113 -16.02 -27.92 27.13
CA ARG A 113 -15.96 -28.50 28.49
C ARG A 113 -16.60 -27.62 29.55
N LYS A 114 -16.44 -26.29 29.47
CA LYS A 114 -16.96 -25.34 30.48
C LYS A 114 -18.44 -25.06 30.31
N HIS A 115 -18.95 -25.12 29.08
CA HIS A 115 -20.31 -24.73 28.74
C HIS A 115 -21.20 -25.91 28.30
N CYS A 116 -20.73 -27.15 28.42
CA CYS A 116 -21.45 -28.37 28.01
C CYS A 116 -22.03 -28.24 26.59
N ALA A 117 -21.29 -27.61 25.68
CA ALA A 117 -21.74 -27.40 24.31
C ALA A 117 -21.72 -28.75 23.58
N SER A 118 -22.91 -29.23 23.18
CA SER A 118 -23.07 -30.44 22.39
C SER A 118 -23.10 -30.11 20.90
N SER A 119 -22.40 -30.90 20.10
CA SER A 119 -22.49 -30.81 18.64
C SER A 119 -23.92 -31.08 18.18
N ARG A 120 -24.48 -30.16 17.39
CA ARG A 120 -25.74 -30.37 16.68
C ARG A 120 -25.43 -30.59 15.21
N GLU A 121 -25.74 -31.77 14.72
CA GLU A 121 -25.78 -32.03 13.28
C GLU A 121 -27.09 -31.43 12.77
N LEU A 122 -26.98 -30.39 11.94
CA LEU A 122 -28.11 -29.81 11.24
C LEU A 122 -28.22 -30.55 9.91
N GLU A 123 -29.18 -31.46 9.79
CA GLU A 123 -29.59 -31.98 8.49
C GLU A 123 -30.19 -30.82 7.70
N MET A 124 -29.46 -30.36 6.69
CA MET A 124 -29.96 -29.36 5.76
C MET A 124 -30.83 -30.08 4.74
N GLU A 125 -32.15 -30.06 4.94
CA GLU A 125 -33.11 -30.49 3.91
C GLU A 125 -32.90 -29.65 2.65
N THR A 126 -32.32 -30.26 1.62
CA THR A 126 -32.29 -29.71 0.27
C THR A 126 -33.69 -29.74 -0.31
N LYS A 127 -34.32 -28.56 -0.45
CA LYS A 127 -35.51 -28.36 -1.30
C LYS A 127 -35.11 -27.99 -2.72
#